data_AF-A0A7H4MVG9-F1
#
_entry.id   AF-A0A7H4MVG9-F1
#
_cell.length_a   1.000
_cell.length_b   1.000
_cell.length_c   1.000
_cell.angle_alpha   90.00
_cell.angle_beta   90.00
_cell.angle_gamma   90.00
#
_symmetry.space_group_name_H-M   'P 1'
#
loop_
_entity.id
_entity.type
_entity.pdbx_description
1 polymer ?
#
loop_
_entity_poly.entity_id
_entity_poly.type
_entity_poly.pdbx_seq_one_letter_code
_entity_poly.pdbx_strand_id
1 'polypeptide(L)'
;MTLLPWHSPYDWQWMFHFLGARTVQGIETFVGDSYCRSFALNGHAGLITVTPDDAAQGMRVTLSAGCSRSRRLVWRGLRAYLICPATRSRSP
;
A
#
# COMPACT_ATOMS: atom_id res chain seq x y z
N MET A 1 2.69 0.74 11.78
CA MET A 1 1.48 0.82 10.94
C MET A 1 1.18 2.28 10.60
N THR A 2 0.61 2.58 9.44
CA THR A 2 0.20 3.93 8.98
C THR A 2 -1.07 3.79 8.14
N LEU A 3 -2.06 4.68 8.32
CA LEU A 3 -3.26 4.71 7.50
C LEU A 3 -3.01 5.59 6.25
N LEU A 4 -3.33 5.04 5.08
CA LEU A 4 -3.33 5.72 3.80
C LEU A 4 -4.79 5.93 3.36
N PRO A 5 -5.40 7.09 3.66
CA PRO A 5 -6.79 7.32 3.33
C PRO A 5 -7.02 7.37 1.83
N TRP A 6 -8.22 6.95 1.42
CA TRP A 6 -8.76 7.10 0.06
C TRP A 6 -10.04 7.96 0.09
N HIS A 7 -10.41 8.54 -1.05
CA HIS A 7 -11.73 9.14 -1.23
C HIS A 7 -12.57 8.26 -2.13
N SER A 8 -13.85 8.16 -1.80
CA SER A 8 -14.84 7.58 -2.71
C SER A 8 -14.95 8.42 -3.99
N PRO A 9 -15.13 7.80 -5.17
CA PRO A 9 -15.17 6.36 -5.40
C PRO A 9 -13.77 5.75 -5.55
N TYR A 10 -13.43 4.78 -4.71
CA TYR A 10 -12.22 3.96 -4.85
C TYR A 10 -12.58 2.49 -4.54
N ASP A 11 -12.56 1.65 -5.57
CA ASP A 11 -12.86 0.22 -5.46
C ASP A 11 -11.55 -0.55 -5.18
N TRP A 12 -11.27 -0.74 -3.89
CA TRP A 12 -10.08 -1.46 -3.48
C TRP A 12 -10.14 -2.95 -3.79
N GLN A 13 -11.34 -3.54 -3.82
CA GLN A 13 -11.54 -4.97 -4.09
C GLN A 13 -11.17 -5.27 -5.54
N TRP A 14 -11.65 -4.46 -6.48
CA TRP A 14 -11.26 -4.53 -7.87
C TRP A 14 -9.75 -4.34 -8.06
N MET A 15 -9.15 -3.38 -7.35
CA MET A 15 -7.71 -3.15 -7.40
C MET A 15 -6.92 -4.37 -6.91
N PHE A 16 -7.34 -4.97 -5.81
CA PHE A 16 -6.67 -6.15 -5.24
C PHE A 16 -6.83 -7.36 -6.18
N HIS A 17 -8.00 -7.55 -6.78
CA HIS A 17 -8.21 -8.58 -7.79
C HIS A 17 -7.32 -8.38 -9.03
N PHE A 18 -7.23 -7.13 -9.51
CA PHE A 18 -6.37 -6.76 -10.64
C PHE A 18 -4.89 -7.07 -10.37
N LEU A 19 -4.41 -6.76 -9.17
CA LEU A 19 -3.06 -7.08 -8.71
C LEU A 19 -2.85 -8.58 -8.51
N GLY A 20 -3.86 -9.27 -7.96
CA GLY A 20 -3.89 -10.72 -7.77
C GLY A 20 -3.63 -11.49 -9.07
N ALA A 21 -4.25 -11.06 -10.17
CA ALA A 21 -4.04 -11.65 -11.49
C ALA A 21 -2.61 -11.44 -12.06
N ARG A 22 -1.80 -10.59 -11.43
CA ARG A 22 -0.46 -10.19 -11.90
C ARG A 22 0.63 -10.46 -10.86
N THR A 23 0.32 -11.22 -9.81
CA THR A 23 1.27 -11.51 -8.74
C THR A 23 2.54 -12.16 -9.28
N VAL A 24 3.68 -11.57 -8.95
CA VAL A 24 4.98 -12.17 -9.22
C VAL A 24 5.36 -13.13 -8.08
N GLN A 25 5.51 -14.42 -8.40
CA GLN A 25 5.86 -15.45 -7.42
C GLN A 25 7.16 -15.09 -6.67
N GLY A 26 7.12 -15.17 -5.34
CA GLY A 26 8.25 -14.84 -4.47
C GLY A 26 8.47 -13.35 -4.21
N ILE A 27 7.73 -12.46 -4.89
CA ILE A 27 7.81 -11.01 -4.71
C ILE A 27 6.51 -10.47 -4.11
N GLU A 28 5.37 -10.96 -4.59
CA GLU A 28 4.04 -10.54 -4.19
C GLU A 28 3.25 -11.73 -3.67
N THR A 29 2.44 -11.50 -2.64
CA THR A 29 1.60 -12.53 -2.05
C THR A 29 0.34 -11.90 -1.47
N PHE A 30 -0.80 -12.59 -1.64
CA PHE A 30 -2.04 -12.27 -0.96
C PHE A 30 -2.25 -13.24 0.20
N VAL A 31 -2.54 -12.72 1.38
CA VAL A 31 -2.84 -13.49 2.60
C VAL A 31 -4.17 -12.99 3.15
N GLY A 32 -5.23 -13.75 2.93
CA GLY A 32 -6.61 -13.28 3.15
C GLY A 32 -6.87 -12.01 2.32
N ASP A 33 -7.35 -10.96 2.98
CA ASP A 33 -7.60 -9.65 2.37
C ASP A 33 -6.37 -8.72 2.37
N SER A 34 -5.19 -9.22 2.75
CA SER A 34 -3.97 -8.42 2.79
C SER A 34 -3.07 -8.70 1.61
N TYR A 35 -2.57 -7.63 0.99
CA TYR A 35 -1.56 -7.68 -0.05
C TYR A 35 -0.18 -7.42 0.55
N CYS A 36 0.78 -8.28 0.25
CA CYS A 36 2.16 -8.16 0.70
C CYS A 36 3.11 -8.14 -0.49
N ARG A 37 4.13 -7.28 -0.45
CA ARG A 37 5.21 -7.29 -1.43
C ARG A 37 6.56 -6.90 -0.86
N SER A 38 7.63 -7.36 -1.48
CA SER A 38 8.97 -6.81 -1.26
C SER A 38 9.18 -5.49 -2.01
N PHE A 39 10.08 -4.66 -1.51
CA PHE A 39 10.54 -3.45 -2.17
C PHE A 39 12.03 -3.23 -1.92
N ALA A 40 12.68 -2.50 -2.82
CA ALA A 40 14.01 -1.96 -2.64
C ALA A 40 14.00 -0.48 -3.05
N LEU A 41 14.50 0.39 -2.18
CA LEU A 41 14.55 1.83 -2.41
C LEU A 41 15.73 2.46 -1.67
N ASN A 42 16.61 3.15 -2.40
CA ASN A 42 17.78 3.85 -1.85
C ASN A 42 18.65 2.95 -0.94
N GLY A 43 18.92 1.72 -1.36
CA GLY A 43 19.70 0.76 -0.58
C GLY A 43 18.97 0.13 0.61
N HIS A 44 17.70 0.48 0.84
CA HIS A 44 16.86 -0.16 1.84
C HIS A 44 15.90 -1.15 1.18
N ALA A 45 15.82 -2.36 1.71
CA ALA A 45 14.85 -3.35 1.28
C ALA A 45 13.98 -3.82 2.45
N GLY A 46 12.77 -4.25 2.13
CA GLY A 46 11.83 -4.69 3.15
C GLY A 46 10.53 -5.20 2.56
N LEU A 47 9.55 -5.41 3.43
CA LEU A 47 8.20 -5.81 3.08
C LEU A 47 7.22 -4.66 3.32
N ILE A 48 6.25 -4.54 2.43
CA ILE A 48 5.05 -3.70 2.57
C ILE A 48 3.88 -4.65 2.72
N THR A 49 3.09 -4.47 3.78
CA THR A 49 1.82 -5.17 3.96
C THR A 49 0.70 -4.16 3.97
N VAL A 50 -0.27 -4.31 3.08
CA VAL A 50 -1.42 -3.45 2.87
C VAL A 50 -2.68 -4.23 3.22
N THR A 51 -3.47 -3.70 4.14
CA THR A 51 -4.76 -4.25 4.54
C THR A 51 -5.82 -3.16 4.39
N PRO A 52 -6.92 -3.40 3.65
CA PRO A 52 -8.01 -2.45 3.54
C PRO A 52 -8.74 -2.30 4.89
N ASP A 53 -9.22 -1.09 5.16
CA ASP A 53 -10.03 -0.76 6.32
C ASP A 53 -11.17 0.16 5.89
N ASP A 54 -12.31 -0.44 5.55
CA ASP A 54 -13.50 0.28 5.09
C ASP A 54 -14.04 1.24 6.15
N ALA A 55 -13.96 0.87 7.44
CA ALA A 55 -14.44 1.71 8.55
C ALA A 55 -13.62 3.00 8.68
N ALA A 56 -12.30 2.93 8.46
CA ALA A 56 -11.44 4.11 8.43
C ALA A 56 -11.29 4.75 7.04
N GLN A 57 -11.98 4.22 6.02
CA GLN A 57 -11.87 4.63 4.61
C GLN A 57 -10.41 4.75 4.16
N GLY A 58 -9.59 3.73 4.43
CA GLY A 58 -8.16 3.79 4.16
C GLY A 58 -7.44 2.45 4.14
N MET A 59 -6.25 2.46 3.55
CA MET A 59 -5.35 1.31 3.54
C MET A 59 -4.48 1.36 4.79
N ARG A 60 -4.58 0.37 5.68
CA ARG A 60 -3.61 0.18 6.76
C ARG A 60 -2.36 -0.42 6.19
N VAL A 61 -1.23 0.28 6.33
CA VAL A 61 0.03 -0.17 5.76
C VAL A 61 1.13 -0.28 6.80
N THR A 62 1.84 -1.40 6.74
CA THR A 62 2.96 -1.73 7.60
C THR A 62 4.21 -1.95 6.77
N LEU A 63 5.35 -1.48 7.28
CA LEU A 63 6.67 -1.73 6.72
C LEU A 63 7.43 -2.66 7.68
N SER A 64 8.24 -3.56 7.15
CA SER A 64 9.17 -4.34 7.96
C SER A 64 10.12 -3.43 8.76
N ALA A 65 10.62 -3.94 9.89
CA ALA A 65 11.56 -3.21 10.75
C ALA A 65 12.80 -2.78 9.95
N GLY A 66 13.32 -1.57 10.22
CA GLY A 66 14.52 -1.02 9.55
C GLY A 66 14.26 -0.03 8.41
N CYS A 67 13.01 0.08 7.88
CA CYS A 67 12.68 0.97 6.77
C CYS A 67 12.05 2.33 7.15
N SER A 68 12.18 2.77 8.41
CA SER A 68 11.56 4.01 8.89
C SER A 68 12.03 5.26 8.13
N ARG A 69 13.29 5.30 7.68
CA ARG A 69 13.88 6.44 6.95
C ARG A 69 13.32 6.64 5.53
N SER A 70 12.98 5.55 4.83
CA SER A 70 12.46 5.60 3.44
C SER A 70 10.94 5.71 3.35
N ARG A 71 10.25 5.74 4.51
CA ARG A 71 8.80 5.67 4.64
C ARG A 71 8.02 6.62 3.72
N ARG A 72 8.43 7.90 3.61
CA ARG A 72 7.74 8.90 2.77
C ARG A 72 7.73 8.52 1.28
N LEU A 73 8.86 8.06 0.75
CA LEU A 73 8.99 7.70 -0.66
C LEU A 73 8.27 6.39 -0.97
N VAL A 74 8.35 5.42 -0.04
CA VAL A 74 7.59 4.17 -0.13
C VAL A 74 6.08 4.44 -0.21
N TRP A 75 5.55 5.37 0.59
CA TRP A 75 4.14 5.76 0.50
C TRP A 75 3.75 6.40 -0.83
N ARG A 76 4.60 7.25 -1.40
CA ARG A 76 4.34 7.85 -2.72
C ARG A 76 4.30 6.78 -3.81
N GLY A 77 5.26 5.85 -3.80
CA GLY A 77 5.29 4.74 -4.74
C GLY A 77 4.08 3.82 -4.57
N LEU A 78 3.71 3.51 -3.33
CA LEU A 78 2.56 2.65 -3.05
C LEU A 78 1.23 3.27 -3.50
N ARG A 79 1.03 4.58 -3.30
CA ARG A 79 -0.17 5.26 -3.79
C ARG A 79 -0.30 5.18 -5.31
N ALA A 80 0.81 5.38 -6.03
CA ALA A 80 0.82 5.24 -7.49
C ALA A 80 0.53 3.80 -7.92
N TYR A 81 1.11 2.82 -7.22
CA TYR A 81 0.92 1.39 -7.52
C TYR A 81 -0.52 0.92 -7.33
N LEU A 82 -1.15 1.34 -6.23
CA LEU A 82 -2.55 1.03 -5.92
C LEU A 82 -3.54 1.90 -6.71
N ILE A 83 -3.07 2.87 -7.51
CA ILE A 83 -3.91 3.90 -8.14
C ILE A 83 -4.84 4.55 -7.09
N CYS A 84 -4.35 4.66 -5.85
CA CYS A 84 -5.12 5.17 -4.73
C CYS A 84 -5.01 6.71 -4.72
N PRO A 85 -6.10 7.46 -4.95
CA PRO A 85 -6.05 8.91 -5.03
C PRO A 85 -5.45 9.46 -3.74
N ALA A 86 -4.43 10.31 -3.87
CA ALA A 86 -3.96 11.07 -2.73
C ALA A 86 -5.11 11.95 -2.23
N THR A 87 -5.43 11.87 -0.95
CA THR A 87 -6.15 12.96 -0.28
C THR A 87 -5.31 14.21 -0.49
N ARG A 88 -5.76 15.18 -1.31
CA ARG A 88 -5.21 16.53 -1.22
C ARG A 88 -5.46 16.95 0.22
N SER A 89 -4.41 17.02 1.04
CA SER A 89 -4.51 17.77 2.27
C SER A 89 -4.85 19.20 1.84
N ARG A 90 -6.12 19.60 1.95
CA ARG A 90 -6.40 21.00 2.22
C ARG A 90 -5.77 21.24 3.59
N SER A 91 -4.52 21.70 3.60
CA SER A 91 -4.05 22.45 4.74
C SER A 91 -4.99 23.66 4.87
N PRO A 92 -5.49 23.98 6.07
CA PRO A 92 -6.18 25.24 6.29
C PRO A 92 -5.26 26.43 6.01
#